data_AF-A0A2V6S571-F1
#
_entry.id   AF-A0A2V6S571-F1
#
_cell.length_a   1.000
_cell.length_b   1.000
_cell.length_c   1.000
_cell.angle_alpha   90.00
_cell.angle_beta   90.00
_cell.angle_gamma   90.00
#
_symmetry.space_group_name_H-M   'P 1'
#
loop_
_entity.id
_entity.type
_entity.pdbx_description
1 polymer ?
#
loop_
_entity_poly.entity_id
_entity_poly.type
_entity_poly.pdbx_seq_one_letter_code
_entity_poly.pdbx_strand_id
1 'polypeptide(L)'
;MDKISRVGPPEALSISDGLYSFVVKLNEPPAGHWIYAFKLNKAAGDVDPERVVFDPERGLLFVSEERLVPDWMKHIDFWIMAANAQVAADEAAEEKRKAETQARDHREALLKQVNEKFKNL
;
A
#
# COMPACT_ATOMS: atom_id res chain seq x y z
N MET A 1 -2.50 5.28 -7.64
CA MET A 1 -1.02 5.21 -7.53
C MET A 1 -0.51 4.18 -8.52
N ASP A 2 0.71 4.28 -9.07
CA ASP A 2 1.25 3.17 -9.85
C ASP A 2 1.52 1.97 -8.93
N LYS A 3 1.59 0.76 -9.51
CA LYS A 3 1.78 -0.46 -8.72
C LYS A 3 3.21 -0.52 -8.19
N ILE A 4 3.39 -0.53 -6.87
CA ILE A 4 4.70 -0.70 -6.25
C ILE A 4 5.26 -2.09 -6.58
N SER A 5 6.52 -2.14 -6.99
CA SER A 5 7.26 -3.37 -7.28
C SER A 5 8.75 -3.18 -7.00
N ARG A 6 9.46 -4.27 -6.70
CA ARG A 6 10.92 -4.23 -6.61
C ARG A 6 11.56 -4.19 -8.00
N VAL A 7 12.66 -3.47 -8.11
CA VAL A 7 13.40 -3.27 -9.37
C VAL A 7 14.45 -4.37 -9.59
N GLY A 8 14.80 -5.13 -8.55
CA GLY A 8 15.86 -6.12 -8.62
C GLY A 8 15.95 -7.03 -7.39
N PRO A 9 17.07 -7.79 -7.27
CA PRO A 9 17.42 -8.50 -6.04
C PRO A 9 17.82 -7.52 -4.92
N PRO A 10 17.89 -7.98 -3.65
CA PRO A 10 18.42 -7.16 -2.57
C PRO A 10 19.92 -6.90 -2.75
N GLU A 11 20.38 -5.72 -2.34
CA GLU A 11 21.79 -5.35 -2.31
C GLU A 11 22.25 -5.24 -0.85
N ALA A 12 23.40 -5.82 -0.51
CA ALA A 12 23.99 -5.65 0.82
C ALA A 12 24.63 -4.26 0.93
N LEU A 13 24.36 -3.54 2.02
CA LEU A 13 24.88 -2.19 2.28
C LEU A 13 25.99 -2.18 3.32
N SER A 14 25.84 -2.95 4.39
CA SER A 14 26.80 -3.00 5.49
C SER A 14 26.67 -4.30 6.28
N ILE A 15 27.68 -4.59 7.10
CA ILE A 15 27.71 -5.73 8.02
C ILE A 15 28.12 -5.25 9.42
N SER A 16 27.45 -5.73 10.44
CA SER A 16 27.81 -5.53 11.85
C SER A 16 27.46 -6.78 12.65
N ASP A 17 28.41 -7.32 13.40
CA ASP A 17 28.22 -8.48 14.29
C ASP A 17 27.52 -9.69 13.62
N GLY A 18 27.86 -9.97 12.36
CA GLY A 18 27.30 -11.09 11.59
C GLY A 18 25.90 -10.83 11.01
N LEU A 19 25.34 -9.64 11.21
CA LEU A 19 24.11 -9.19 10.58
C LEU A 19 24.39 -8.23 9.42
N TYR A 20 23.70 -8.45 8.32
CA TYR A 20 23.81 -7.64 7.12
C TYR A 20 22.62 -6.70 7.02
N SER A 21 22.87 -5.45 6.66
CA SER A 21 21.83 -4.53 6.21
C SER A 21 21.64 -4.69 4.72
N PHE A 22 20.42 -4.95 4.29
CA PHE A 22 20.04 -5.08 2.89
C PHE A 22 19.12 -3.95 2.47
N VAL A 23 19.18 -3.62 1.18
CA VAL A 23 18.23 -2.73 0.53
C VAL A 23 17.54 -3.43 -0.63
N VAL A 24 16.22 -3.25 -0.73
CA VAL A 24 15.42 -3.61 -1.90
C VAL A 24 14.92 -2.33 -2.56
N LYS A 25 15.45 -2.01 -3.74
CA LYS A 25 15.02 -0.85 -4.52
C LYS A 25 13.62 -1.06 -5.08
N LEU A 26 12.78 -0.05 -4.95
CA LEU A 26 11.42 -0.01 -5.49
C LEU A 26 11.37 0.86 -6.75
N ASN A 27 10.38 0.63 -7.60
CA ASN A 27 10.17 1.40 -8.83
C ASN A 27 9.80 2.87 -8.53
N GLU A 28 9.19 3.13 -7.38
CA GLU A 28 8.91 4.47 -6.87
C GLU A 28 8.81 4.45 -5.33
N PRO A 29 8.95 5.61 -4.65
CA PRO A 29 8.76 5.71 -3.21
C PRO A 29 7.29 5.47 -2.82
N PRO A 30 7.00 4.54 -1.89
CA PRO A 30 5.63 4.25 -1.50
C PRO A 30 5.02 5.36 -0.64
N ALA A 31 3.74 5.64 -0.84
CA ALA A 31 2.98 6.58 -0.01
C ALA A 31 2.67 6.01 1.39
N GLY A 32 2.38 6.88 2.35
CA GLY A 32 2.16 6.48 3.75
C GLY A 32 1.02 5.45 3.96
N HIS A 33 -0.08 5.56 3.22
CA HIS A 33 -1.18 4.59 3.30
C HIS A 33 -0.79 3.20 2.76
N TRP A 34 0.08 3.15 1.74
CA TRP A 34 0.63 1.92 1.22
C TRP A 34 1.57 1.27 2.24
N ILE A 35 2.44 2.06 2.88
CA ILE A 35 3.35 1.60 3.94
C ILE A 35 2.54 1.01 5.10
N TYR A 36 1.45 1.65 5.49
CA TYR A 36 0.53 1.12 6.50
C TYR A 36 -0.06 -0.23 6.07
N ALA A 37 -0.57 -0.35 4.85
CA ALA A 37 -1.09 -1.61 4.33
C ALA A 37 -0.02 -2.72 4.26
N PHE A 38 1.22 -2.38 3.94
CA PHE A 38 2.36 -3.31 3.98
C PHE A 38 2.59 -3.84 5.40
N LYS A 39 2.62 -2.94 6.39
CA LYS A 39 2.87 -3.27 7.80
C LYS A 39 1.75 -4.04 8.49
N LEU A 40 0.51 -3.93 8.00
CA LEU A 40 -0.63 -4.71 8.50
C LEU A 40 -0.52 -6.23 8.24
N ASN A 41 0.40 -6.66 7.39
CA ASN A 41 0.60 -8.08 7.14
C ASN A 41 1.16 -8.81 8.35
N LYS A 42 0.89 -10.11 8.45
CA LYS A 42 1.37 -10.93 9.58
C LYS A 42 2.88 -11.20 9.47
N ALA A 43 3.55 -11.14 10.61
CA ALA A 43 4.91 -11.63 10.79
C ALA A 43 4.99 -13.16 10.59
N ALA A 44 6.15 -13.62 10.14
CA ALA A 44 6.48 -15.03 9.93
C ALA A 44 7.79 -15.36 10.67
N GLY A 45 7.68 -15.57 11.99
CA GLY A 45 8.84 -15.82 12.85
C GLY A 45 9.75 -14.60 12.91
N ASP A 46 11.03 -14.77 12.55
CA ASP A 46 12.02 -13.69 12.54
C ASP A 46 11.83 -12.69 11.38
N VAL A 47 11.00 -13.02 10.39
CA VAL A 47 10.69 -12.16 9.23
C VAL A 47 9.40 -11.39 9.51
N ASP A 48 9.55 -10.11 9.82
CA ASP A 48 8.45 -9.24 10.29
C ASP A 48 8.42 -7.94 9.48
N PRO A 49 7.26 -7.53 8.92
CA PRO A 49 7.16 -6.30 8.14
C PRO A 49 7.47 -5.04 8.96
N GLU A 50 7.32 -5.06 10.29
CA GLU A 50 7.68 -3.94 11.16
C GLU A 50 9.20 -3.71 11.24
N ARG A 51 10.00 -4.74 10.96
CA ARG A 51 11.46 -4.64 10.90
C ARG A 51 11.96 -4.09 9.56
N VAL A 52 11.07 -3.80 8.61
CA VAL A 52 11.39 -3.13 7.35
C VAL A 52 11.30 -1.61 7.55
N VAL A 53 12.41 -0.93 7.30
CA VAL A 53 12.51 0.52 7.30
C VAL A 53 12.33 1.03 5.88
N PHE A 54 11.53 2.07 5.71
CA PHE A 54 11.25 2.70 4.42
C PHE A 54 12.10 3.95 4.28
N ASP A 55 13.02 3.92 3.31
CA ASP A 55 13.86 5.05 2.95
C ASP A 55 13.45 5.55 1.56
N PRO A 56 13.00 6.81 1.41
CA PRO A 56 12.53 7.34 0.13
C PRO A 56 13.58 7.33 -0.99
N GLU A 57 14.87 7.38 -0.65
CA GLU A 57 15.98 7.42 -1.61
C GLU A 57 16.51 6.02 -1.93
N ARG A 58 16.47 5.10 -0.96
CA ARG A 58 17.11 3.79 -1.04
C ARG A 58 16.12 2.64 -1.30
N GLY A 59 14.90 2.74 -0.79
CA GLY A 59 13.87 1.70 -0.85
C GLY A 59 13.63 1.02 0.50
N LEU A 60 13.45 -0.30 0.48
CA LEU A 60 13.15 -1.09 1.69
C LEU A 60 14.45 -1.57 2.34
N LEU A 61 14.67 -1.17 3.58
CA LEU A 61 15.84 -1.55 4.37
C LEU A 61 15.45 -2.60 5.40
N PHE A 62 16.24 -3.66 5.53
CA PHE A 62 16.05 -4.66 6.59
C PHE A 62 17.39 -5.25 7.00
N VAL A 63 17.44 -5.80 8.22
CA VAL A 63 18.64 -6.42 8.78
C VAL A 63 18.40 -7.93 8.96
N SER A 64 19.32 -8.73 8.41
CA SER A 64 19.17 -10.19 8.40
C SER A 64 20.51 -10.91 8.38
N GLU A 65 20.51 -12.16 8.84
CA GLU A 65 21.53 -13.14 8.47
C GLU A 65 21.39 -13.49 6.98
N GLU A 66 22.50 -13.76 6.31
CA GLU A 66 22.52 -14.09 4.87
C GLU A 66 21.61 -15.28 4.53
N ARG A 67 21.62 -16.33 5.37
CA ARG A 67 20.81 -17.55 5.15
C ARG A 67 19.30 -17.29 5.15
N LEU A 68 18.84 -16.21 5.77
CA LEU A 68 17.42 -15.85 5.87
C LEU A 68 16.97 -14.91 4.74
N VAL A 69 17.89 -14.37 3.94
CA VAL A 69 17.57 -13.43 2.85
C VAL A 69 16.57 -14.00 1.84
N PRO A 70 16.66 -15.28 1.41
CA PRO A 70 15.65 -15.85 0.51
C PRO A 70 14.24 -15.83 1.09
N ASP A 71 14.08 -16.03 2.40
CA ASP A 71 12.78 -16.01 3.06
C ASP A 71 12.27 -14.58 3.23
N TRP A 72 13.15 -13.63 3.58
CA TRP A 72 12.85 -12.20 3.52
C TRP A 72 12.29 -11.78 2.17
N MET A 73 12.93 -12.19 1.07
CA MET A 73 12.48 -11.81 -0.26
C MET A 73 11.09 -12.36 -0.61
N LYS A 74 10.78 -13.61 -0.24
CA LYS A 74 9.45 -14.18 -0.44
C LYS A 74 8.38 -13.40 0.34
N HIS A 75 8.68 -13.04 1.58
CA HIS A 75 7.75 -12.30 2.42
C HIS A 75 7.58 -10.85 1.96
N ILE A 76 8.66 -10.16 1.58
CA ILE A 76 8.60 -8.82 0.99
C ILE A 76 7.76 -8.82 -0.29
N ASP A 77 7.97 -9.79 -1.19
CA ASP A 77 7.18 -9.90 -2.43
C ASP A 77 5.69 -10.12 -2.12
N PHE A 78 5.38 -10.96 -1.12
CA PHE A 78 4.02 -11.18 -0.65
C PHE A 78 3.40 -9.91 -0.05
N TRP A 79 4.12 -9.19 0.81
CA TRP A 79 3.62 -7.97 1.46
C TRP A 79 3.44 -6.83 0.46
N ILE A 80 4.33 -6.69 -0.53
CA ILE A 80 4.16 -5.76 -1.66
C ILE A 80 2.87 -6.09 -2.41
N MET A 81 2.63 -7.36 -2.73
CA MET A 81 1.42 -7.78 -3.43
C MET A 81 0.16 -7.48 -2.62
N ALA A 82 0.16 -7.82 -1.33
CA ALA A 82 -0.97 -7.60 -0.43
C ALA A 82 -1.28 -6.10 -0.24
N ALA A 83 -0.25 -5.26 -0.04
CA ALA A 83 -0.39 -3.82 0.10
C ALA A 83 -0.98 -3.19 -1.17
N ASN A 84 -0.47 -3.56 -2.36
CA ASN A 84 -1.03 -3.10 -3.63
C ASN A 84 -2.52 -3.49 -3.78
N ALA A 85 -2.89 -4.72 -3.40
CA ALA A 85 -4.26 -5.18 -3.49
C ALA A 85 -5.19 -4.41 -2.53
N GLN A 86 -4.73 -4.15 -1.32
CA GLN A 86 -5.48 -3.38 -0.32
C GLN A 86 -5.71 -1.94 -0.80
N VAL A 87 -4.66 -1.25 -1.25
CA VAL A 87 -4.77 0.13 -1.74
C VAL A 87 -5.71 0.22 -2.94
N ALA A 88 -5.62 -0.70 -3.90
CA ALA A 88 -6.54 -0.75 -5.04
C ALA A 88 -8.00 -0.99 -4.61
N ALA A 89 -8.23 -1.84 -3.61
CA ALA A 89 -9.56 -2.08 -3.08
C ALA A 89 -10.14 -0.85 -2.36
N ASP A 90 -9.30 -0.13 -1.60
CA ASP A 90 -9.70 1.08 -0.88
C ASP A 90 -10.01 2.23 -1.85
N GLU A 91 -9.20 2.41 -2.90
CA GLU A 91 -9.46 3.36 -3.99
C GLU A 91 -10.80 3.05 -4.69
N ALA A 92 -11.04 1.78 -5.03
CA ALA A 92 -12.31 1.38 -5.66
C ALA A 92 -13.53 1.59 -4.74
N ALA A 93 -13.38 1.32 -3.45
CA ALA A 93 -14.44 1.53 -2.46
C ALA A 93 -14.75 3.02 -2.25
N GLU A 94 -13.74 3.89 -2.29
CA GLU A 94 -13.92 5.34 -2.23
C GLU A 94 -14.64 5.87 -3.48
N GLU A 95 -14.22 5.47 -4.68
CA GLU A 95 -14.89 5.89 -5.92
C GLU A 95 -16.35 5.42 -5.99
N LYS A 96 -16.63 4.20 -5.52
CA LYS A 96 -18.01 3.72 -5.39
C LYS A 96 -18.84 4.60 -4.44
N ARG A 97 -18.29 4.95 -3.27
CA ARG A 97 -18.99 5.82 -2.29
C ARG A 97 -19.25 7.22 -2.84
N LYS A 98 -18.31 7.79 -3.58
CA LYS A 98 -18.50 9.09 -4.26
C LYS A 98 -19.59 9.01 -5.32
N ALA A 99 -19.57 7.99 -6.18
CA ALA A 99 -20.59 7.80 -7.22
C ALA A 99 -22.00 7.63 -6.62
N GLU A 100 -22.13 6.84 -5.55
CA GLU A 100 -23.41 6.66 -4.83
C GLU A 100 -23.91 7.97 -4.21
N THR A 101 -23.02 8.77 -3.62
CA THR A 101 -23.37 10.07 -3.06
C THR A 101 -23.84 11.04 -4.15
N GLN A 102 -23.10 11.13 -5.26
CA GLN A 102 -23.47 11.99 -6.39
C GLN A 102 -24.82 11.58 -7.00
N ALA A 103 -25.08 10.28 -7.14
CA ALA A 103 -26.35 9.77 -7.65
C ALA A 103 -27.51 10.13 -6.73
N ARG A 104 -27.32 10.04 -5.40
CA ARG A 104 -28.32 10.45 -4.42
C ARG A 104 -28.60 11.95 -4.50
N ASP A 105 -27.56 12.77 -4.50
CA ASP A 105 -27.69 14.23 -4.52
C ASP A 105 -28.38 14.70 -5.82
N HIS A 106 -28.07 14.08 -6.95
CA HIS A 106 -28.75 14.33 -8.22
C HIS A 106 -30.24 13.98 -8.16
N ARG A 107 -30.58 12.82 -7.58
CA ARG A 107 -31.98 12.39 -7.39
C ARG A 107 -32.75 13.37 -6.50
N GLU A 108 -32.15 13.82 -5.40
CA GLU A 108 -32.76 14.81 -4.50
C GLU A 108 -32.98 16.16 -5.20
N ALA A 109 -32.01 16.62 -5.99
CA ALA A 109 -32.14 17.84 -6.77
C ALA A 109 -33.29 17.77 -7.79
N LEU A 110 -33.45 16.64 -8.49
CA LEU A 110 -34.57 16.42 -9.41
C LEU A 110 -35.92 16.44 -8.69
N LEU A 111 -36.04 15.74 -7.56
CA LEU A 111 -37.28 15.73 -6.77
C LEU A 111 -37.63 17.14 -6.27
N LYS A 112 -36.64 17.90 -5.79
CA LYS A 112 -36.84 19.29 -5.38
C LYS A 112 -37.32 20.15 -6.55
N GLN A 113 -36.68 20.03 -7.72
CA GLN A 113 -37.08 20.78 -8.92
C GLN A 113 -38.52 20.47 -9.34
N VAL A 114 -38.94 19.20 -9.29
CA VAL A 114 -40.31 18.78 -9.59
C VAL A 114 -41.28 19.38 -8.57
N ASN A 115 -40.99 19.28 -7.27
CA ASN A 115 -41.84 19.83 -6.22
C ASN A 115 -42.00 21.36 -6.34
N GLU A 116 -40.94 22.11 -6.67
CA GLU A 116 -41.04 23.56 -6.90
C GLU A 116 -42.00 23.91 -8.04
N LYS A 117 -42.07 23.09 -9.11
CA LYS A 117 -43.03 23.31 -10.21
C LYS A 117 -44.48 23.16 -9.76
N PHE A 118 -44.74 22.28 -8.80
CA PHE A 118 -46.09 22.02 -8.29
C PHE A 118 -46.52 22.94 -7.14
N LYS A 119 -45.62 23.76 -6.56
CA LYS A 119 -45.95 24.67 -5.44
C LYS A 119 -46.87 25.84 -5.79
N ASN A 120 -46.97 26.18 -7.08
CA ASN A 120 -47.75 27.32 -7.56
C ASN A 120 -49.07 26.91 -8.26
N LEU A 121 -49.51 25.66 -8.07
CA LEU A 121 -50.82 25.15 -8.46
C LEU A 121 -51.74 25.14 -7.23
#